data_AF-A0A959JAJ3-F1
#
_entry.id   AF-A0A959JAJ3-F1
#
_cell.length_a   1.000
_cell.length_b   1.000
_cell.length_c   1.000
_cell.angle_alpha   90.00
_cell.angle_beta   90.00
_cell.angle_gamma   90.00
#
_symmetry.space_group_name_H-M   'P 1'
#
loop_
_entity.id
_entity.type
_entity.pdbx_description
1 polymer ?
#
loop_
_entity_poly.entity_id
_entity_poly.type
_entity_poly.pdbx_seq_one_letter_code
_entity_poly.pdbx_strand_id
1 'polypeptide(L)'
;MEGIFKNLNFRKYLRIGCAGLVMILSGQTLLARHIIGGEITYRCTGENGSNRDYQITMNIYRDCNAANAAPFDDNGIFGIFRWDSLNYTFVRSEVVRR
;
A
#
# COMPACT_ATOMS: atom_id res chain seq x y z
N MET A 1 33.35 -53.81 -18.10
CA MET A 1 31.99 -53.39 -18.48
C MET A 1 31.58 -52.29 -17.53
N GLU A 2 31.31 -51.14 -18.13
CA GLU A 2 30.98 -49.87 -17.50
C GLU A 2 29.76 -49.99 -16.57
N GLY A 3 29.68 -49.17 -15.52
CA GLY A 3 28.35 -49.01 -14.91
C GLY A 3 28.16 -48.34 -13.55
N ILE A 4 29.20 -48.05 -12.75
CA ILE A 4 28.98 -47.52 -11.38
C ILE A 4 29.20 -46.00 -11.30
N PHE A 5 28.81 -45.27 -12.34
CA PHE A 5 28.75 -43.79 -12.35
C PHE A 5 27.34 -43.31 -12.71
N LYS A 6 26.32 -43.65 -11.92
CA LYS A 6 24.99 -43.01 -12.06
C LYS A 6 24.28 -42.83 -10.70
N ASN A 7 24.86 -42.11 -9.74
CA ASN A 7 24.12 -41.80 -8.50
C ASN A 7 24.32 -40.43 -7.85
N LEU A 8 25.27 -39.60 -8.33
CA LEU A 8 25.41 -38.25 -7.77
C LEU A 8 24.48 -37.22 -8.43
N ASN A 9 24.15 -37.40 -9.71
CA ASN A 9 23.26 -36.50 -10.45
C ASN A 9 21.78 -36.77 -10.16
N PHE A 10 21.40 -38.03 -9.90
CA PHE A 10 20.00 -38.41 -9.62
C PHE A 10 19.45 -37.78 -8.33
N ARG A 11 20.23 -37.78 -7.23
CA ARG A 11 19.83 -37.11 -5.97
C ARG A 11 19.72 -35.59 -6.12
N LYS A 12 20.50 -34.98 -7.02
CA LYS A 12 20.42 -33.53 -7.33
C LYS A 12 19.16 -33.22 -8.13
N TYR A 13 18.86 -33.97 -9.18
CA TYR A 13 17.63 -33.81 -9.95
C TYR A 13 16.37 -34.10 -9.12
N LEU A 14 16.44 -35.07 -8.20
CA LEU A 14 15.37 -35.34 -7.25
C LEU A 14 15.14 -34.15 -6.29
N ARG A 15 16.21 -33.58 -5.73
CA ARG A 15 16.12 -32.40 -4.85
C ARG A 15 15.61 -31.16 -5.59
N ILE A 16 16.09 -30.93 -6.82
CA ILE A 16 15.65 -29.82 -7.66
C ILE A 16 14.19 -30.02 -8.07
N GLY A 17 13.79 -31.25 -8.41
CA GLY A 17 12.40 -31.60 -8.73
C GLY A 17 11.46 -31.39 -7.53
N CYS A 18 11.85 -31.83 -6.33
CA CYS A 18 11.08 -31.59 -5.12
C CYS A 18 11.00 -30.09 -4.78
N ALA A 19 12.09 -29.34 -4.90
CA ALA A 19 12.08 -27.89 -4.64
C ALA A 19 11.17 -27.14 -5.64
N GLY A 20 11.22 -27.52 -6.93
CA GLY A 20 10.34 -26.97 -7.95
C GLY A 20 8.87 -27.31 -7.70
N LEU A 21 8.57 -28.55 -7.31
CA LEU A 21 7.22 -28.99 -6.97
C LEU A 21 6.66 -28.24 -5.74
N VAL A 22 7.47 -28.04 -4.70
CA VAL A 22 7.09 -27.28 -3.50
C VAL A 22 6.79 -25.81 -3.84
N MET A 23 7.58 -25.20 -4.72
CA MET A 23 7.37 -23.82 -5.16
C MET A 23 6.08 -23.66 -5.99
N ILE A 24 5.75 -24.64 -6.82
CA ILE A 24 4.51 -24.64 -7.62
C ILE A 24 3.28 -24.83 -6.71
N LEU A 25 3.40 -25.63 -5.65
CA LEU A 25 2.32 -25.91 -4.70
C LEU A 25 2.10 -24.79 -3.67
N SER A 26 3.04 -23.85 -3.51
CA SER A 26 2.96 -22.77 -2.49
C SER A 26 2.25 -21.50 -2.97
N GLY A 27 1.31 -21.59 -3.91
CA GLY A 27 0.56 -20.44 -4.40
C GLY A 27 -0.27 -19.77 -3.30
N GLN A 28 0.16 -18.59 -2.84
CA GLN A 28 -0.64 -17.77 -1.92
C GLN A 28 -1.47 -16.76 -2.68
N THR A 29 -2.75 -16.65 -2.32
CA THR A 29 -3.62 -15.57 -2.80
C THR A 29 -3.37 -14.31 -1.98
N LEU A 30 -2.70 -13.32 -2.58
CA LEU A 30 -2.60 -11.98 -2.02
C LEU A 30 -3.88 -11.21 -2.29
N LEU A 31 -4.55 -10.74 -1.23
CA LEU A 31 -5.72 -9.89 -1.33
C LEU A 31 -5.33 -8.46 -0.95
N ALA A 32 -5.57 -7.52 -1.85
CA ALA A 32 -5.54 -6.09 -1.56
C ALA A 32 -6.98 -5.57 -1.50
N ARG A 33 -7.29 -4.78 -0.47
CA ARG A 33 -8.59 -4.11 -0.33
C ARG A 33 -8.31 -2.62 -0.41
N HIS A 34 -8.98 -1.93 -1.32
CA HIS A 34 -8.70 -0.53 -1.64
C HIS A 34 -9.86 0.37 -1.22
N ILE A 35 -9.54 1.60 -0.82
CA ILE A 35 -10.53 2.67 -0.61
C ILE A 35 -11.20 2.95 -1.95
N ILE A 36 -12.53 2.98 -1.99
CA ILE A 36 -13.25 3.10 -3.28
C ILE A 36 -13.31 4.54 -3.75
N GLY A 37 -13.29 5.48 -2.80
CA GLY A 37 -13.18 6.88 -3.11
C GLY A 37 -13.30 7.75 -1.88
N GLY A 38 -13.40 9.04 -2.12
CA GLY A 38 -13.60 10.04 -1.10
C GLY A 38 -13.75 11.41 -1.74
N GLU A 39 -14.12 12.37 -0.91
CA GLU A 39 -14.13 13.78 -1.27
C GLU A 39 -13.25 14.56 -0.30
N ILE A 40 -12.63 15.62 -0.82
CA ILE A 40 -11.87 16.58 -0.03
C ILE A 40 -12.48 17.93 -0.30
N THR A 41 -12.89 18.60 0.76
CA THR A 41 -13.38 19.98 0.72
C THR A 41 -12.50 20.85 1.60
N TYR A 42 -12.40 22.13 1.23
CA TYR A 42 -11.68 23.11 2.03
C TYR A 42 -12.52 24.37 2.20
N ARG A 43 -12.34 25.03 3.34
CA ARG A 43 -12.93 26.33 3.64
C ARG A 43 -11.86 27.23 4.24
N CYS A 44 -11.70 28.43 3.67
CA CYS A 44 -10.92 29.48 4.33
C CYS A 44 -11.69 29.95 5.58
N THR A 45 -11.06 29.85 6.73
CA THR A 45 -11.63 30.18 8.05
C THR A 45 -11.17 31.53 8.59
N GLY A 46 -10.07 32.08 8.06
CA GLY A 46 -9.55 33.36 8.48
C GLY A 46 -8.26 33.73 7.76
N GLU A 47 -7.86 34.99 7.92
CA GLU A 47 -6.60 35.53 7.41
C GLU A 47 -5.90 36.30 8.52
N ASN A 48 -4.59 36.09 8.65
CA ASN A 48 -3.73 36.80 9.57
C ASN A 48 -2.48 37.27 8.84
N GLY A 49 -2.50 38.53 8.38
CA GLY A 49 -1.45 39.09 7.52
C GLY A 49 -1.36 38.33 6.19
N SER A 50 -0.20 37.74 5.90
CA SER A 50 0.01 36.91 4.70
C SER A 50 -0.35 35.43 4.90
N ASN A 51 -0.82 35.04 6.08
CA ASN A 51 -1.23 33.68 6.38
C ASN A 51 -2.74 33.51 6.20
N ARG A 52 -3.16 32.36 5.65
CA ARG A 52 -4.57 31.96 5.59
C ARG A 52 -4.77 30.66 6.35
N ASP A 53 -5.84 30.61 7.13
CA ASP A 53 -6.23 29.45 7.90
C ASP A 53 -7.30 28.68 7.14
N TYR A 54 -7.07 27.40 6.91
CA TYR A 54 -8.00 26.53 6.19
C TYR A 54 -8.49 25.41 7.09
N GLN A 55 -9.81 25.20 7.09
CA GLN A 55 -10.41 23.96 7.53
C GLN A 55 -10.50 23.02 6.33
N ILE A 56 -9.98 21.81 6.48
CA ILE A 56 -10.03 20.77 5.46
C ILE A 56 -10.86 19.63 6.01
N THR A 57 -11.81 19.15 5.20
CA THR A 57 -12.64 17.98 5.52
C THR A 57 -12.43 16.93 4.45
N MET A 58 -12.08 15.72 4.86
CA MET A 58 -12.01 14.56 3.98
C MET A 58 -13.05 13.53 4.41
N ASN A 59 -13.93 13.16 3.48
CA ASN A 59 -14.85 12.06 3.65
C ASN A 59 -14.35 10.87 2.83
N ILE A 60 -14.12 9.73 3.48
CA ILE A 60 -13.62 8.51 2.84
C ILE A 60 -14.76 7.49 2.76
N TYR A 61 -14.98 6.94 1.57
CA TYR A 61 -16.07 6.01 1.30
C TYR A 61 -15.54 4.59 1.04
N ARG A 62 -16.24 3.59 1.59
CA ARG A 62 -16.06 2.17 1.26
C ARG A 62 -17.23 1.69 0.41
N ASP A 63 -17.04 0.56 -0.26
CA ASP A 63 -18.15 -0.14 -0.91
C ASP A 63 -19.27 -0.40 0.10
N CYS A 64 -20.50 -0.10 -0.29
CA CYS A 64 -21.68 -0.41 0.52
C CYS A 64 -21.85 -1.92 0.75
N ASN A 65 -21.33 -2.76 -0.15
CA ASN A 65 -21.53 -4.22 -0.12
C ASN A 65 -20.27 -5.04 0.22
N ALA A 66 -19.17 -4.40 0.61
CA ALA A 66 -17.95 -5.12 0.96
C ALA A 66 -18.01 -5.62 2.42
N ALA A 67 -18.69 -6.75 2.63
CA ALA A 67 -18.73 -7.46 3.92
C ALA A 67 -17.33 -7.78 4.48
N ASN A 68 -16.33 -7.85 3.59
CA ASN A 68 -14.93 -8.13 3.91
C ASN A 68 -14.00 -6.96 3.56
N ALA A 69 -14.43 -5.68 3.66
CA ALA A 69 -13.53 -4.55 3.44
C ALA A 69 -12.41 -4.45 4.49
N ALA A 70 -11.26 -3.85 4.14
CA ALA A 70 -10.21 -3.58 5.11
C ALA A 70 -10.69 -2.51 6.09
N PRO A 71 -10.32 -2.58 7.38
CA PRO A 71 -10.60 -1.51 8.33
C PRO A 71 -9.99 -0.18 7.83
N PHE A 72 -10.56 0.94 8.29
CA PHE A 72 -9.88 2.23 8.12
C PHE A 72 -8.66 2.23 9.03
N ASP A 73 -7.61 2.92 8.61
CA ASP A 73 -6.48 3.21 9.48
C ASP A 73 -6.95 4.05 10.69
N ASP A 74 -6.33 3.82 11.84
CA ASP A 74 -6.66 4.56 13.07
C ASP A 74 -6.42 6.06 12.92
N ASN A 75 -5.42 6.43 12.10
CA ASN A 75 -5.07 7.81 11.81
C ASN A 75 -4.90 8.02 10.31
N GLY A 76 -5.48 9.10 9.79
CA GLY A 76 -5.15 9.63 8.47
C GLY A 76 -3.93 10.55 8.54
N ILE A 77 -3.01 10.44 7.60
CA ILE A 77 -1.83 11.30 7.51
C ILE A 77 -1.97 12.19 6.27
N PHE A 78 -1.93 13.50 6.46
CA PHE A 78 -2.03 14.50 5.39
C PHE A 78 -0.70 15.19 5.20
N GLY A 79 -0.11 15.05 4.01
CA GLY A 79 1.08 15.81 3.61
C GLY A 79 0.70 17.21 3.12
N ILE A 80 1.35 18.24 3.66
CA ILE A 80 1.19 19.63 3.24
C ILE A 80 2.41 20.00 2.41
N PHE A 81 2.16 20.39 1.16
CA PHE A 81 3.17 20.82 0.22
C PHE A 81 2.97 22.28 -0.15
N ARG A 82 4.09 22.99 -0.35
CA ARG A 82 4.10 24.35 -0.88
C ARG A 82 4.62 24.31 -2.30
N TRP A 83 3.83 24.86 -3.21
CA TRP A 83 4.30 25.16 -4.56
C TRP A 83 5.14 26.44 -4.54
N ASP A 84 6.38 26.33 -5.02
CA ASP A 84 7.15 27.46 -5.52
C ASP A 84 7.08 27.47 -7.05
N SER A 85 7.65 28.49 -7.71
CA SER A 85 7.51 28.67 -9.16
C SER A 85 7.90 27.47 -10.04
N LEU A 86 8.56 26.43 -9.49
CA LEU A 86 9.02 25.26 -10.26
C LEU A 86 8.76 23.91 -9.57
N ASN A 87 8.59 23.86 -8.24
CA ASN A 87 8.56 22.62 -7.47
C ASN A 87 7.53 22.61 -6.34
N TYR A 88 7.05 21.41 -6.01
CA TYR A 88 6.38 21.15 -4.73
C TYR A 88 7.41 20.78 -3.67
N THR A 89 7.46 21.56 -2.59
CA THR A 89 8.29 21.28 -1.41
C THR A 89 7.42 20.78 -0.27
N PHE A 90 7.84 19.71 0.41
CA PHE A 90 7.16 19.24 1.61
C PHE A 90 7.34 20.24 2.75
N VAL A 91 6.24 20.65 3.37
CA VAL A 91 6.26 21.58 4.52
C VAL A 91 6.18 20.79 5.82
N ARG A 92 5.13 19.95 5.94
CA ARG A 92 4.85 19.14 7.13
C ARG A 92 3.77 18.10 6.85
N SER A 93 3.57 17.17 7.77
CA SER A 93 2.45 16.24 7.78
C SER A 93 1.57 16.45 9.01
N GLU A 94 0.26 16.34 8.84
CA GLU A 94 -0.72 16.39 9.93
C GLU A 94 -1.34 15.01 10.14
N VAL A 95 -1.47 14.60 11.40
CA VAL A 95 -2.14 13.35 11.78
C VAL A 95 -3.56 13.68 12.22
N VAL A 96 -4.53 13.19 11.46
CA VAL A 96 -5.95 13.34 11.73
C VAL A 96 -6.45 12.04 12.33
N ARG A 97 -6.93 12.10 13.57
CA ARG A 97 -7.55 10.97 14.24
C ARG A 97 -9.02 10.88 13.85
N ARG A 98 -9.50 9.65 13.67
CA ARG A 98 -10.92 9.38 13.42
C ARG A 98 -11.80 9.77 14.61
#